data_AF-E8V1Q0-F1
#
_entry.id   AF-E8V1Q0-F1
#
_cell.length_a   1.000
_cell.length_b   1.000
_cell.length_c   1.000
_cell.angle_alpha   90.00
_cell.angle_beta   90.00
_cell.angle_gamma   90.00
#
_symmetry.space_group_name_H-M   'P 1'
#
loop_
_entity.id
_entity.type
_entity.pdbx_description
1 polymer ?
#
loop_
_entity_poly.entity_id
_entity_poly.type
_entity_poly.pdbx_seq_one_letter_code
_entity_poly.pdbx_strand_id
1 'polypeptide(L)'
;MIAQARANGFEFRKWYARHTARPWVSFDDAAQWLSLGRRCFTLLFSHEFASCFWKSGTQITFSMPAKDFSRVLPDGTVKTVHRKAFTRRTARPDVWKYHLREMAGETEPLRYLRRYVRVEEDLDPDPDDTPNGPAPSED
;
A
#
# COMPACT_ATOMS: atom_id res chain seq x y z
N MET A 1 9.65 2.44 0.50
CA MET A 1 8.55 2.41 1.52
C MET A 1 8.52 3.62 2.44
N ILE A 2 9.52 3.81 3.31
CA ILE A 2 9.54 4.93 4.30
C ILE A 2 9.51 6.29 3.58
N ALA A 3 10.28 6.47 2.52
CA ALA A 3 10.27 7.69 1.71
C ALA A 3 8.88 8.02 1.14
N GLN A 4 8.17 7.03 0.60
CA GLN A 4 6.80 7.18 0.10
C GLN A 4 5.83 7.61 1.22
N ALA A 5 5.89 6.96 2.38
CA ALA A 5 5.05 7.35 3.52
C ALA A 5 5.39 8.78 4.00
N ARG A 6 6.67 9.16 4.01
CA ARG A 6 7.13 10.51 4.39
C ARG A 6 6.61 11.57 3.43
N ALA A 7 6.60 11.30 2.12
CA ALA A 7 5.99 12.19 1.12
C ALA A 7 4.48 12.42 1.37
N ASN A 8 3.83 11.50 2.08
CA ASN A 8 2.44 11.57 2.48
C ASN A 8 2.23 12.05 3.94
N GLY A 9 3.27 12.62 4.57
CA GLY A 9 3.18 13.23 5.90
C GLY A 9 3.58 12.32 7.08
N PHE A 10 4.14 11.13 6.83
CA PHE A 10 4.62 10.27 7.91
C PHE A 10 5.86 10.83 8.61
N GLU A 11 5.78 11.09 9.92
CA GLU A 11 6.87 11.63 10.73
C GLU A 11 7.79 10.52 11.27
N PHE A 12 8.59 9.90 10.40
CA PHE A 12 9.39 8.71 10.74
C PHE A 12 10.27 8.87 12.00
N ARG A 13 10.93 10.02 12.19
CA ARG A 13 11.76 10.28 13.37
C ARG A 13 10.97 10.23 14.68
N LYS A 14 9.80 10.87 14.69
CA LYS A 14 8.93 10.93 15.86
C LYS A 14 8.30 9.57 16.14
N TRP A 15 7.89 8.87 15.09
CA TRP A 15 7.44 7.49 15.20
C TRP A 15 8.52 6.59 15.80
N TYR A 16 9.75 6.67 15.28
CA TYR A 16 10.89 5.85 15.74
C TYR A 16 11.20 6.08 17.21
N ALA A 17 11.28 7.35 17.64
CA ALA A 17 11.55 7.69 19.03
C ALA A 17 10.44 7.23 20.00
N ARG A 18 9.19 7.11 19.54
CA ARG A 18 8.06 6.66 20.36
C ARG A 18 7.92 5.15 20.46
N HIS A 19 8.26 4.43 19.38
CA HIS A 19 8.00 2.99 19.25
C HIS A 19 9.26 2.14 19.41
N THR A 20 10.42 2.76 19.54
CA THR A 20 11.69 2.08 19.76
C THR A 20 12.34 2.61 21.03
N ALA A 21 13.02 1.74 21.78
CA ALA A 21 13.80 2.14 22.95
C ALA A 21 15.20 2.66 22.57
N ARG A 22 15.40 3.08 21.31
CA ARG A 22 16.70 3.49 20.79
C ARG A 22 16.76 5.01 20.58
N PRO A 23 17.91 5.63 20.87
CA PRO A 23 18.13 7.01 20.51
C PRO A 23 18.12 7.17 18.99
N TRP A 24 17.62 8.31 18.52
CA TRP A 24 17.72 8.68 17.11
C TRP A 24 19.15 9.13 16.81
N VAL A 25 19.83 8.43 15.89
CA VAL A 25 21.16 8.81 15.39
C VAL A 25 21.03 9.47 14.03
N SER A 26 20.58 8.71 13.03
CA SER A 26 20.35 9.18 11.66
C SER A 26 19.17 8.42 11.03
N PHE A 27 18.75 8.87 9.85
CA PHE A 27 17.74 8.15 9.08
C PHE A 27 18.23 6.75 8.68
N ASP A 28 19.46 6.66 8.18
CA ASP A 28 20.02 5.40 7.69
C ASP A 28 20.24 4.39 8.82
N ASP A 29 20.70 4.83 9.98
CA ASP A 29 20.84 3.97 11.17
C ASP A 29 19.47 3.42 11.61
N ALA A 30 18.45 4.27 11.68
CA ALA A 30 17.10 3.85 12.04
C ALA A 30 16.48 2.89 10.99
N ALA A 31 16.72 3.15 9.70
CA ALA A 31 16.26 2.31 8.60
C ALA A 31 16.98 0.95 8.59
N GLN A 32 18.29 0.95 8.79
CA GLN A 32 19.10 -0.27 8.92
C GLN A 32 18.67 -1.06 10.15
N TRP A 33 18.41 -0.39 11.27
CA TRP A 33 17.92 -1.08 12.47
C TRP A 33 16.57 -1.77 12.22
N LEU A 34 15.66 -1.16 11.45
CA LEU A 34 14.38 -1.76 11.07
C LEU A 34 14.52 -2.91 10.07
N SER A 35 15.50 -2.86 9.17
CA SER A 35 15.73 -3.93 8.18
C SER A 35 16.32 -5.20 8.79
N LEU A 36 16.88 -5.10 10.00
CA LEU A 36 17.44 -6.25 10.71
C LEU A 36 16.33 -7.12 11.34
N GLY A 37 16.25 -8.36 10.85
CA GLY A 37 15.34 -9.38 11.35
C GLY A 37 13.87 -9.04 11.07
N ARG A 38 13.01 -9.18 12.08
CA ARG A 38 11.56 -9.00 11.96
C ARG A 38 11.06 -7.62 12.41
N ARG A 39 11.96 -6.66 12.67
CA ARG A 39 11.62 -5.34 13.22
C ARG A 39 10.84 -4.47 12.25
N CYS A 40 11.00 -4.70 10.94
CA CYS A 40 10.22 -4.06 9.90
C CYS A 40 8.71 -4.24 10.09
N PHE A 41 8.26 -5.35 10.71
CA PHE A 41 6.84 -5.59 10.97
C PHE A 41 6.25 -4.61 11.99
N THR A 42 7.04 -4.12 12.95
CA THR A 42 6.61 -3.08 13.88
C THR A 42 6.25 -1.78 13.15
N LEU A 43 7.02 -1.42 12.13
CA LEU A 43 6.69 -0.29 11.26
C LEU A 43 5.51 -0.62 10.34
N LEU A 44 5.55 -1.78 9.69
CA LEU A 44 4.58 -2.16 8.66
C LEU A 44 3.14 -2.22 9.18
N PHE A 45 2.95 -2.73 10.41
CA PHE A 45 1.65 -2.83 11.05
C PHE A 45 1.29 -1.61 11.91
N SER A 46 2.12 -0.57 11.93
CA SER A 46 1.76 0.70 12.58
C SER A 46 0.66 1.40 11.79
N HIS A 47 -0.43 1.76 12.45
CA HIS A 47 -1.54 2.50 11.82
C HIS A 47 -1.09 3.87 11.29
N GLU A 48 -0.22 4.55 12.04
CA GLU A 48 0.36 5.85 11.64
C GLU A 48 1.09 5.71 10.31
N PHE A 49 2.00 4.73 10.20
CA PHE A 49 2.70 4.44 8.96
C PHE A 49 1.73 4.00 7.84
N ALA A 50 0.85 3.04 8.10
CA ALA A 50 -0.04 2.47 7.09
C ALA A 50 -0.98 3.51 6.48
N SER A 51 -1.53 4.42 7.30
CA SER A 51 -2.41 5.49 6.84
C SER A 51 -1.73 6.48 5.89
N CYS A 52 -0.43 6.75 6.10
CA CYS A 52 0.38 7.59 5.23
C CYS A 52 0.89 6.82 4.01
N PHE A 53 1.30 5.56 4.17
CA PHE A 53 1.83 4.74 3.08
C PHE A 53 0.77 4.46 2.00
N TRP A 54 -0.44 4.05 2.41
CA TRP A 54 -1.57 3.71 1.54
C TRP A 54 -2.49 4.92 1.26
N LYS A 55 -1.92 6.07 0.91
CA LYS A 55 -2.62 7.37 0.84
C LYS A 55 -4.06 7.28 0.32
N SER A 56 -4.97 7.96 1.04
CA SER A 56 -6.32 8.26 0.58
C SER A 56 -6.30 8.93 -0.81
N GLY A 57 -6.96 8.32 -1.79
CA GLY A 57 -7.09 8.85 -3.16
C GLY A 57 -6.33 8.09 -4.24
N THR A 58 -5.39 7.20 -3.87
CA THR A 58 -4.80 6.28 -4.85
C THR A 58 -5.88 5.29 -5.31
N GLN A 59 -6.17 5.23 -6.62
CA GLN A 59 -7.13 4.27 -7.16
C GLN A 59 -6.57 2.86 -6.98
N ILE A 60 -7.00 2.20 -5.90
CA ILE A 60 -6.68 0.79 -5.72
C ILE A 60 -7.80 -0.01 -6.38
N THR A 61 -7.38 -0.88 -7.29
CA THR A 61 -8.21 -1.80 -8.04
C THR A 61 -8.30 -3.10 -7.23
N PHE A 62 -9.44 -3.35 -6.60
CA PHE A 62 -9.66 -4.59 -5.84
C PHE A 62 -10.47 -5.58 -6.68
N SER A 63 -10.01 -6.82 -6.80
CA SER A 63 -10.87 -7.93 -7.23
C SER A 63 -11.67 -8.42 -6.03
N MET A 64 -12.95 -8.09 -5.96
CA MET A 64 -13.83 -8.67 -4.96
C MET A 64 -14.15 -10.11 -5.38
N PRO A 65 -13.89 -11.14 -4.56
CA PRO A 65 -14.26 -12.50 -4.89
C PRO A 65 -15.79 -12.61 -4.96
N ALA A 66 -16.27 -13.60 -5.73
CA ALA A 66 -17.68 -13.90 -5.74
C ALA A 66 -18.12 -14.30 -4.33
N LYS A 67 -19.17 -13.65 -3.81
CA LYS A 67 -19.69 -13.95 -2.47
C LYS A 67 -21.21 -13.96 -2.50
N ASP A 68 -21.75 -15.00 -1.91
CA ASP A 68 -23.18 -15.17 -1.73
C ASP A 68 -23.60 -14.57 -0.39
N PHE A 69 -24.68 -13.80 -0.40
CA PHE A 69 -25.28 -13.27 0.82
C PHE A 69 -26.79 -13.47 0.81
N SER A 70 -27.30 -13.89 1.96
CA SER A 70 -28.72 -14.05 2.22
C SER A 70 -29.32 -12.69 2.58
N ARG A 71 -30.29 -12.22 1.79
CA ARG A 71 -31.07 -11.02 2.09
C ARG A 71 -32.47 -11.44 2.49
N VAL A 72 -32.91 -11.02 3.68
CA VAL A 72 -34.30 -11.16 4.11
C VAL A 72 -35.11 -10.05 3.44
N LEU A 73 -36.16 -10.44 2.73
CA LEU A 73 -37.11 -9.54 2.09
C LEU A 73 -38.14 -9.04 3.11
N PRO A 74 -38.84 -7.92 2.85
CA PRO A 74 -39.88 -7.41 3.73
C PRO A 74 -41.03 -8.40 4.01
N ASP A 75 -41.21 -9.39 3.13
CA ASP A 75 -42.18 -10.49 3.26
C ASP A 75 -41.68 -11.68 4.10
N GLY A 76 -40.47 -11.58 4.69
CA GLY A 76 -39.85 -12.63 5.48
C GLY A 76 -39.09 -13.69 4.67
N THR A 77 -39.12 -13.63 3.34
CA THR A 77 -38.44 -14.60 2.48
C THR A 77 -36.93 -14.34 2.44
N VAL A 78 -36.12 -15.38 2.59
CA VAL A 78 -34.67 -15.30 2.47
C VAL A 78 -34.26 -15.55 1.03
N LYS A 79 -33.71 -14.53 0.36
CA LYS A 79 -33.18 -14.64 -1.00
C LYS A 79 -31.65 -14.67 -0.97
N THR A 80 -31.06 -15.72 -1.52
CA THR A 80 -29.61 -15.78 -1.75
C THR A 80 -29.26 -14.91 -2.96
N VAL A 81 -28.42 -13.91 -2.75
CA VAL A 81 -27.91 -13.02 -3.80
C VAL A 81 -26.51 -13.47 -4.16
N HIS A 82 -26.36 -14.00 -5.38
CA HIS A 82 -25.06 -14.35 -5.95
C HIS A 82 -24.38 -13.10 -6.51
N ARG A 83 -23.34 -12.61 -5.84
CA ARG A 83 -22.56 -11.49 -6.35
C ARG A 83 -21.33 -12.01 -7.08
N LYS A 84 -21.30 -11.84 -8.40
CA LYS A 84 -20.13 -12.16 -9.24
C LYS A 84 -18.90 -11.36 -8.79
N ALA A 85 -17.72 -11.92 -9.06
CA ALA A 85 -16.47 -11.21 -8.86
C ALA A 85 -16.48 -9.92 -9.69
N PHE A 86 -16.11 -8.80 -9.07
CA PHE A 86 -16.10 -7.52 -9.76
C PHE A 86 -14.95 -6.66 -9.26
N THR A 87 -14.44 -5.84 -10.16
CA THR A 87 -13.36 -4.92 -9.88
C THR A 87 -13.92 -3.64 -9.28
N ARG A 88 -13.57 -3.35 -8.02
CA ARG A 88 -14.01 -2.13 -7.33
C ARG A 88 -12.87 -1.13 -7.28
N ARG A 89 -13.10 0.07 -7.82
CA ARG A 89 -12.25 1.26 -7.59
C ARG A 89 -12.82 2.01 -6.39
N THR A 90 -12.05 2.27 -5.35
CA THR A 90 -12.56 2.98 -4.17
C THR A 90 -11.48 3.85 -3.55
N ALA A 91 -11.75 5.15 -3.47
CA ALA A 91 -10.93 6.14 -2.76
C ALA A 91 -11.41 6.25 -1.29
N ARG A 92 -11.28 5.16 -0.54
CA ARG A 92 -11.75 5.12 0.85
C ARG A 92 -10.67 5.66 1.81
N PRO A 93 -11.03 6.50 2.79
CA PRO A 93 -10.07 7.01 3.77
C PRO A 93 -9.49 5.90 4.68
N ASP A 94 -10.17 4.75 4.76
CA ASP A 94 -9.78 3.59 5.55
C ASP A 94 -9.15 2.46 4.72
N VAL A 95 -8.72 2.73 3.48
CA VAL A 95 -8.12 1.70 2.60
C VAL A 95 -6.88 1.04 3.22
N TRP A 96 -6.12 1.78 4.02
CA TRP A 96 -4.99 1.24 4.77
C TRP A 96 -5.39 0.11 5.73
N LYS A 97 -6.60 0.14 6.32
CA LYS A 97 -7.10 -0.92 7.21
C LYS A 97 -7.35 -2.22 6.46
N TYR A 98 -7.81 -2.12 5.21
CA TYR A 98 -7.95 -3.29 4.36
C TYR A 98 -6.59 -3.94 4.12
N HIS A 99 -5.58 -3.17 3.69
CA HIS A 99 -4.25 -3.72 3.45
C HIS A 99 -3.59 -4.29 4.70
N LEU A 100 -3.78 -3.68 5.88
CA LEU A 100 -3.32 -4.27 7.14
C LEU A 100 -3.98 -5.63 7.41
N ARG A 101 -5.30 -5.76 7.16
CA ARG A 101 -6.02 -7.03 7.35
C ARG A 101 -5.54 -8.10 6.38
N GLU A 102 -5.39 -7.77 5.11
CA GLU A 102 -4.89 -8.71 4.11
C GLU A 102 -3.46 -9.16 4.45
N MET A 103 -2.57 -8.21 4.78
CA MET A 103 -1.20 -8.53 5.20
C MET A 103 -1.15 -9.39 6.45
N ALA A 104 -2.05 -9.19 7.42
CA ALA A 104 -2.11 -10.01 8.63
C ALA A 104 -2.62 -11.44 8.38
N GLY A 105 -3.38 -11.65 7.30
CA GLY A 105 -3.86 -12.97 6.90
C GLY A 105 -2.87 -13.76 6.04
N GLU A 106 -1.84 -13.11 5.49
CA GLU A 106 -0.85 -13.73 4.62
C GLU A 106 0.29 -14.36 5.42
N THR A 107 0.75 -15.53 4.97
CA THR A 107 1.93 -16.21 5.56
C THR A 107 3.21 -15.41 5.29
N GLU A 108 3.24 -14.66 4.18
CA GLU A 108 4.36 -13.81 3.76
C GLU A 108 3.90 -12.36 3.50
N PRO A 109 3.73 -11.54 4.56
CA PRO A 109 3.19 -10.18 4.40
C PRO A 109 4.04 -9.27 3.51
N LEU A 110 5.36 -9.48 3.49
CA LEU A 110 6.28 -8.72 2.62
C LEU A 110 6.06 -9.02 1.13
N ARG A 111 5.64 -10.24 0.79
CA ARG A 111 5.31 -10.62 -0.59
C ARG A 111 4.04 -9.92 -1.06
N TYR A 112 3.05 -9.77 -0.18
CA TYR A 112 1.87 -8.96 -0.45
C TYR A 112 2.26 -7.50 -0.72
N LEU A 113 3.14 -6.95 0.12
CA LEU A 113 3.57 -5.55 0.05
C LEU A 113 4.37 -5.21 -1.22
N ARG A 114 5.19 -6.14 -1.75
CA ARG A 114 5.95 -5.93 -3.00
C ARG A 114 5.08 -5.52 -4.19
N ARG A 115 3.79 -5.90 -4.22
CA ARG A 115 2.86 -5.50 -5.29
C ARG A 115 2.61 -3.99 -5.36
N TYR A 116 3.04 -3.23 -4.35
CA TYR A 116 2.70 -1.83 -4.16
C TYR A 116 3.92 -0.94 -3.87
N VAL A 117 5.12 -1.51 -3.88
CA VAL A 117 6.38 -0.80 -3.72
C VAL A 117 7.11 -0.90 -5.04
N ARG A 118 7.38 0.24 -5.69
CA ARG A 118 8.36 0.27 -6.80
C ARG A 118 9.72 0.01 -6.19
N VAL A 119 10.36 -1.10 -6.56
CA VAL A 119 11.74 -1.39 -6.17
C VAL A 119 12.66 -0.76 -7.23
N GLU A 120 13.87 -0.36 -6.88
CA GLU A 120 14.82 0.22 -7.84
C GLU A 120 15.11 -0.73 -9.03
N GLU A 121 14.92 -2.03 -8.87
CA GLU A 121 14.95 -3.03 -9.96
C GLU A 121 13.80 -2.90 -10.97
N ASP A 122 12.70 -2.21 -10.64
CA ASP A 122 11.56 -1.97 -11.55
C ASP A 122 11.73 -0.63 -12.33
N LEU A 123 12.87 0.05 -12.19
CA LEU A 123 13.21 1.29 -12.89
C LEU A 123 14.10 1.00 -14.11
N ASP A 124 13.75 0.01 -14.93
CA ASP A 124 14.23 0.01 -16.30
C ASP A 124 13.56 1.20 -17.01
N PRO A 125 14.33 2.11 -17.66
CA PRO A 125 13.73 3.16 -18.47
C PRO A 125 12.92 2.50 -19.58
N ASP A 126 11.65 2.84 -19.68
CA ASP A 126 10.83 2.49 -20.85
C ASP A 126 11.60 2.99 -22.09
N PRO A 127 11.96 2.12 -23.05
CA PRO A 127 12.73 2.54 -24.22
C PRO A 127 11.99 3.53 -25.13
N ASP A 128 10.72 3.81 -24.84
CA ASP A 128 9.88 4.79 -25.55
C ASP A 128 9.97 6.23 -25.00
N ASP A 129 10.69 6.49 -23.91
CA ASP A 129 10.91 7.86 -23.38
C ASP A 129 12.14 8.55 -24.01
N THR A 130 12.37 8.33 -25.31
CA THR A 130 13.29 9.17 -26.07
C THR A 130 12.68 10.55 -26.27
N PRO A 131 13.34 11.64 -25.85
CA PRO A 131 12.86 12.99 -26.14
C PRO A 131 12.90 13.18 -27.66
N ASN A 132 11.73 13.52 -28.20
CA ASN A 132 11.50 13.88 -29.60
C ASN A 132 12.68 14.69 -30.16
N GLY A 133 13.40 14.13 -31.12
CA GLY A 133 14.52 14.80 -31.80
C GLY A 133 14.06 16.11 -32.46
N PRO A 134 14.96 17.07 -32.68
CA PRO A 134 14.59 18.39 -33.19
C PRO A 134 13.94 18.28 -34.58
N ALA A 135 12.88 19.05 -34.78
CA ALA A 135 12.10 19.12 -36.01
C ALA A 135 12.98 19.38 -37.23
N PRO A 136 12.68 18.78 -38.40
CA PRO A 136 13.44 19.05 -39.62
C PRO A 136 13.27 20.52 -40.02
N SER A 137 14.39 21.17 -40.30
CA SER A 137 14.47 22.49 -40.91
C SER A 137 13.85 22.45 -42.31
N GLU A 138 12.84 23.29 -42.54
CA GLU A 138 12.30 23.57 -43.87
C GLU A 138 13.25 24.52 -44.61
N ASP A 139 13.78 24.06 -45.75
CA ASP A 139 14.40 24.88 -46.80
C ASP A 139 13.33 25.40 -47.78
#